data_AF-A0A8T5EHV2-F1
#
_entry.id   AF-A0A8T5EHV2-F1
#
_cell.length_a   1.000
_cell.length_b   1.000
_cell.length_c   1.000
_cell.angle_alpha   90.00
_cell.angle_beta   90.00
_cell.angle_gamma   90.00
#
_symmetry.space_group_name_H-M   'P 1'
#
loop_
_entity.id
_entity.type
_entity.pdbx_description
1 polymer ?
#
loop_
_entity_poly.entity_id
_entity_poly.type
_entity_poly.pdbx_seq_one_letter_code
_entity_poly.pdbx_strand_id
1 'polypeptide(L)'
;MDFPSRDGADIIAPLDLQPLPNNIEWDGRIAFLDRDGVLNVGKVDYVNCIEDLVVLPLAAKSVGDLRRSGFRICVVTNQSPVNRGLWNHDRLREIHVELRKRLLAEDEDAHLDLVLYSPYVPWSGAWARKPNPGMLEAGRQIINAASEKMQLKSLVVASEYSAAQFPEGDFSCMVGDRPADIKAGLKHGVRTFLVEEQLGIADVILRILDFSDQGDDLSVISGD
;
A
#
# COMPACT_ATOMS: atom_id res chain seq x y z
N MET A 1 1.99 -17.82 -11.49
CA MET A 1 0.91 -16.88 -11.13
C MET A 1 1.49 -15.48 -11.19
N ASP A 2 0.68 -14.48 -11.51
CA ASP A 2 1.12 -13.10 -11.68
C ASP A 2 1.29 -12.39 -10.32
N PHE A 3 2.36 -12.75 -9.61
CA PHE A 3 2.70 -12.21 -8.30
C PHE A 3 3.15 -10.74 -8.38
N PRO A 4 2.92 -9.93 -7.33
CA PRO A 4 3.47 -8.60 -7.28
C PRO A 4 4.99 -8.66 -7.15
N SER A 5 5.66 -7.60 -7.60
CA SER A 5 7.06 -7.39 -7.29
C SER A 5 7.18 -6.67 -5.94
N ARG A 6 8.21 -7.01 -5.18
CA ARG A 6 8.57 -6.32 -3.94
C ARG A 6 9.74 -5.40 -4.20
N ASP A 7 9.67 -4.19 -3.65
CA ASP A 7 10.74 -3.22 -3.81
C ASP A 7 12.05 -3.71 -3.16
N GLY A 8 13.11 -3.81 -3.95
CA GLY A 8 14.46 -4.15 -3.49
C GLY A 8 14.69 -5.57 -2.98
N ALA A 9 13.73 -6.49 -3.11
CA ALA A 9 13.86 -7.86 -2.62
C ALA A 9 12.96 -8.87 -3.37
N ASP A 10 13.29 -10.15 -3.28
CA ASP A 10 12.39 -11.22 -3.69
C ASP A 10 11.09 -11.20 -2.87
N ILE A 11 9.98 -11.63 -3.49
CA ILE A 11 8.65 -11.53 -2.89
C ILE A 11 8.52 -12.29 -1.55
N ILE A 12 9.25 -13.41 -1.39
CA ILE A 12 9.27 -14.22 -0.17
C ILE A 12 10.48 -13.95 0.74
N ALA A 13 11.35 -12.99 0.41
CA ALA A 13 12.49 -12.68 1.27
C ALA A 13 12.03 -12.24 2.68
N PRO A 14 12.82 -12.47 3.75
CA PRO A 14 12.53 -11.89 5.06
C PRO A 14 12.20 -10.40 4.98
N LEU A 15 11.32 -9.94 5.87
CA LEU A 15 11.03 -8.52 6.06
C LEU A 15 11.41 -8.14 7.49
N ASP A 16 12.27 -7.15 7.64
CA ASP A 16 12.60 -6.57 8.94
C ASP A 16 11.64 -5.43 9.23
N LEU A 17 10.75 -5.64 10.22
CA LEU A 17 9.83 -4.61 10.67
C LEU A 17 10.51 -3.71 11.71
N GLN A 18 10.54 -2.42 11.42
CA GLN A 18 10.95 -1.42 12.43
C GLN A 18 9.97 -1.44 13.61
N PRO A 19 10.39 -1.12 14.84
CA PRO A 19 9.45 -0.95 15.96
C PRO A 19 8.36 0.06 15.60
N LEU A 20 7.13 -0.17 16.08
CA LEU A 20 6.12 0.88 16.03
C LEU A 20 6.47 1.95 17.08
N PRO A 21 6.10 3.23 16.83
CA PRO A 21 6.30 4.30 17.80
C PRO A 21 5.62 3.98 19.14
N ASN A 22 6.09 4.62 20.22
CA ASN A 22 5.56 4.45 21.58
C ASN A 22 5.59 3.01 22.11
N ASN A 23 6.41 2.12 21.53
CA ASN A 23 6.50 0.70 21.85
C ASN A 23 5.14 -0.04 21.73
N ILE A 24 4.29 0.39 20.80
CA ILE A 24 3.02 -0.28 20.53
C ILE A 24 3.31 -1.68 19.96
N GLU A 25 2.69 -2.71 20.54
CA GLU A 25 2.66 -4.03 19.92
C GLU A 25 1.70 -4.01 18.74
N TRP A 26 2.11 -4.62 17.64
CA TRP A 26 1.28 -4.66 16.44
C TRP A 26 0.12 -5.63 16.63
N ASP A 27 -1.10 -5.15 16.41
CA ASP A 27 -2.35 -5.90 16.59
C ASP A 27 -2.95 -6.43 15.29
N GLY A 28 -2.18 -6.38 14.20
CA GLY A 28 -2.60 -6.84 12.88
C GLY A 28 -3.04 -5.72 11.94
N ARG A 29 -3.23 -4.47 12.39
CA ARG A 29 -3.71 -3.41 11.50
C ARG A 29 -2.71 -2.99 10.42
N ILE A 30 -3.14 -2.96 9.16
CA ILE A 30 -2.36 -2.48 8.01
C ILE A 30 -3.12 -1.35 7.31
N ALA A 31 -2.43 -0.26 7.05
CA ALA A 31 -2.85 0.74 6.09
C ALA A 31 -2.19 0.43 4.75
N PHE A 32 -2.99 -0.06 3.80
CA PHE A 32 -2.60 -0.23 2.42
C PHE A 32 -2.79 1.09 1.68
N LEU A 33 -1.71 1.66 1.16
CA LEU A 33 -1.73 2.97 0.54
C LEU A 33 -1.38 2.84 -0.93
N ASP A 34 -2.15 3.47 -1.84
CA ASP A 34 -1.56 3.78 -3.15
C ASP A 34 -0.42 4.79 -2.98
N ARG A 35 0.38 4.96 -4.03
CA ARG A 35 1.53 5.84 -4.07
C ARG A 35 1.19 7.14 -4.78
N ASP A 36 0.89 7.04 -6.07
CA ASP A 36 0.55 8.17 -6.94
C ASP A 36 -0.89 8.62 -6.65
N GLY A 37 -1.08 9.90 -6.34
CA GLY A 37 -2.36 10.47 -5.91
C GLY A 37 -2.68 10.34 -4.43
N VAL A 38 -1.85 9.63 -3.65
CA VAL A 38 -2.07 9.40 -2.20
C VAL A 38 -0.89 9.87 -1.35
N LEU A 39 0.33 9.44 -1.68
CA LEU A 39 1.56 9.86 -1.00
C LEU A 39 2.33 10.92 -1.79
N ASN A 40 2.30 10.83 -3.11
CA ASN A 40 2.88 11.81 -4.01
C ASN A 40 1.87 12.24 -5.08
N VAL A 41 2.09 13.40 -5.68
CA VAL A 41 1.29 13.89 -6.80
C VAL A 41 1.31 12.85 -7.92
N GLY A 42 0.14 12.44 -8.40
CA GLY A 42 0.02 11.58 -9.56
C GLY A 42 0.34 12.31 -10.86
N LYS A 43 0.74 11.56 -11.88
CA LYS A 43 1.00 12.10 -13.23
C LYS A 43 0.34 11.23 -14.27
N VAL A 44 -0.16 11.86 -15.33
CA VAL A 44 -0.74 11.16 -16.50
C VAL A 44 0.26 10.19 -17.12
N ASP A 45 1.51 10.63 -17.25
CA ASP A 45 2.63 9.84 -17.78
C ASP A 45 3.42 9.11 -16.70
N TYR A 46 2.85 8.95 -15.49
CA TYR A 46 3.49 8.37 -14.31
C TYR A 46 4.68 9.19 -13.76
N VAL A 47 5.05 8.92 -12.51
CA VAL A 47 6.26 9.49 -11.89
C VAL A 47 7.45 8.61 -12.26
N ASN A 48 8.33 9.13 -13.13
CA ASN A 48 9.34 8.33 -13.84
C ASN A 48 10.78 8.67 -13.46
N CYS A 49 10.94 9.71 -12.66
CA CYS A 49 12.22 10.13 -12.13
C CYS A 49 12.07 10.73 -10.75
N ILE A 50 13.20 10.89 -10.07
CA ILE A 50 13.28 11.52 -8.75
C ILE A 50 12.82 12.99 -8.81
N GLU A 51 13.08 13.66 -9.93
CA GLU A 51 12.69 15.05 -10.16
C GLU A 51 11.17 15.21 -10.31
N ASP A 52 10.48 14.16 -10.80
CA ASP A 52 9.03 14.13 -10.92
C ASP A 52 8.33 13.84 -9.59
N LEU A 53 9.04 13.28 -8.63
CA LEU A 53 8.49 12.93 -7.33
C LEU A 53 8.19 14.22 -6.56
N VAL A 54 6.93 14.44 -6.23
CA VAL A 54 6.49 15.54 -5.36
C VAL A 54 5.61 14.94 -4.27
N VAL A 55 6.11 14.90 -3.03
CA VAL A 55 5.35 14.39 -1.88
C VAL A 55 4.17 15.32 -1.61
N LEU A 56 2.99 14.75 -1.39
CA LEU A 56 1.80 15.54 -1.11
C LEU A 56 1.88 16.20 0.26
N PRO A 57 1.33 17.41 0.43
CA PRO A 57 1.32 18.09 1.73
C PRO A 57 0.74 17.19 2.82
N LEU A 58 1.39 17.17 3.99
CA LEU A 58 1.00 16.37 5.16
C LEU A 58 1.03 14.84 4.97
N ALA A 59 1.43 14.31 3.81
CA ALA A 59 1.50 12.87 3.61
C ALA A 59 2.45 12.19 4.61
N ALA A 60 3.61 12.78 4.88
CA ALA A 60 4.55 12.30 5.90
C ALA A 60 3.90 12.25 7.28
N LYS A 61 3.26 13.35 7.69
CA LYS A 61 2.56 13.44 8.97
C LYS A 61 1.43 12.40 9.09
N SER A 62 0.64 12.20 8.04
CA SER A 62 -0.42 11.19 8.02
C SER A 62 0.12 9.76 8.17
N VAL A 63 1.23 9.43 7.50
CA VAL A 63 1.90 8.13 7.66
C VAL A 63 2.42 7.97 9.10
N GLY A 64 3.02 9.01 9.67
CA GLY A 64 3.45 9.03 11.07
C GLY A 64 2.27 8.83 12.04
N ASP A 65 1.15 9.53 11.82
CA ASP A 65 -0.06 9.43 12.66
C ASP A 65 -0.66 8.02 12.63
N LEU A 66 -0.66 7.36 11.46
CA LEU A 66 -1.07 5.95 11.35
C LEU A 66 -0.15 5.03 12.15
N ARG A 67 1.18 5.19 12.03
CA ARG A 67 2.15 4.37 12.75
C ARG A 67 2.08 4.56 14.25
N ARG A 68 1.97 5.81 14.71
CA ARG A 68 1.74 6.16 16.13
C ARG A 68 0.42 5.58 16.67
N SER A 69 -0.53 5.25 15.79
CA SER A 69 -1.81 4.62 16.14
C SER A 69 -1.81 3.10 16.05
N GLY A 70 -0.67 2.49 15.68
CA GLY A 70 -0.48 1.03 15.64
C GLY A 70 -0.54 0.40 14.25
N PHE A 71 -0.71 1.17 13.17
CA PHE A 71 -0.78 0.62 11.81
C PHE A 71 0.61 0.29 11.26
N ARG A 72 0.71 -0.82 10.55
CA ARG A 72 1.78 -1.06 9.57
C ARG A 72 1.43 -0.43 8.24
N ILE A 73 2.42 0.07 7.53
CA ILE A 73 2.25 0.81 6.28
C ILE A 73 2.73 -0.06 5.11
N CYS A 74 1.79 -0.44 4.24
CA CYS A 74 2.07 -1.23 3.05
C CYS A 74 1.68 -0.42 1.80
N VAL A 75 2.66 0.04 1.03
CA VAL A 75 2.38 0.69 -0.25
C VAL A 75 2.07 -0.35 -1.30
N VAL A 76 0.97 -0.18 -2.03
CA VAL A 76 0.49 -1.10 -3.08
C VAL A 76 0.18 -0.31 -4.36
N THR A 77 1.09 -0.32 -5.32
CA THR A 77 1.01 0.58 -6.49
C THR A 77 1.02 -0.14 -7.85
N ASN A 78 0.24 0.35 -8.81
CA ASN A 78 0.17 -0.21 -10.16
C ASN A 78 1.23 0.43 -11.08
N GLN A 79 2.34 -0.24 -11.36
CA GLN A 79 3.48 0.28 -12.13
C GLN A 79 3.66 -0.48 -13.47
N SER A 80 2.62 -0.46 -14.31
CA SER A 80 2.61 -1.19 -15.59
C SER A 80 3.75 -0.87 -16.59
N PRO A 81 4.38 0.31 -16.57
CA PRO A 81 5.44 0.60 -17.51
C PRO A 81 6.73 -0.22 -17.30
N VAL A 82 6.90 -0.86 -16.13
CA VAL A 82 8.01 -1.78 -15.85
C VAL A 82 8.03 -2.95 -16.85
N ASN A 83 6.94 -3.73 -16.97
CA ASN A 83 6.90 -4.83 -17.95
C ASN A 83 6.74 -4.36 -19.40
N ARG A 84 6.50 -3.07 -19.64
CA ARG A 84 6.54 -2.48 -20.99
C ARG A 84 7.96 -2.12 -21.43
N GLY A 85 8.97 -2.34 -20.56
CA GLY A 85 10.36 -2.00 -20.83
C GLY A 85 10.62 -0.49 -20.89
N LEU A 86 9.65 0.32 -20.44
CA LEU A 86 9.82 1.77 -20.39
C LEU A 86 10.75 2.16 -19.25
N TRP A 87 10.76 1.40 -18.15
CA TRP A 87 11.67 1.55 -17.01
C TRP A 87 12.16 0.19 -16.51
N ASN A 88 13.29 0.17 -15.82
CA ASN A 88 13.76 -1.01 -15.10
C ASN A 88 13.38 -0.93 -13.61
N HIS A 89 13.43 -2.07 -12.92
CA HIS A 89 13.13 -2.17 -11.50
C HIS A 89 14.03 -1.27 -10.63
N ASP A 90 15.27 -1.04 -11.06
CA ASP A 90 16.22 -0.18 -10.35
C ASP A 90 15.78 1.29 -10.32
N ARG A 91 15.25 1.80 -11.43
CA ARG A 91 14.73 3.18 -11.50
C ARG A 91 13.52 3.36 -10.58
N LEU A 92 12.62 2.40 -10.56
CA LEU A 92 11.48 2.44 -9.65
C LEU A 92 11.94 2.40 -8.18
N ARG A 93 12.95 1.59 -7.87
CA ARG A 93 13.58 1.53 -6.55
C ARG A 93 14.21 2.87 -6.14
N GLU A 94 14.90 3.56 -7.06
CA GLU A 94 15.44 4.90 -6.78
C GLU A 94 14.35 5.89 -6.35
N ILE A 95 13.19 5.86 -7.02
CA ILE A 95 12.03 6.70 -6.66
C ILE A 95 11.49 6.32 -5.28
N HIS A 96 11.37 5.01 -4.99
CA HIS A 96 10.91 4.55 -3.68
C HIS A 96 11.88 4.92 -2.56
N VAL A 97 13.20 4.86 -2.80
CA VAL A 97 14.22 5.29 -1.84
C VAL A 97 14.09 6.79 -1.56
N GLU A 98 13.93 7.61 -2.61
CA GLU A 98 13.74 9.05 -2.42
C GLU A 98 12.42 9.38 -1.72
N LEU A 99 11.32 8.68 -2.05
CA LEU A 99 10.04 8.84 -1.35
C LEU A 99 10.18 8.57 0.14
N ARG A 100 10.79 7.43 0.52
CA ARG A 100 11.05 7.10 1.92
C ARG A 100 11.87 8.18 2.62
N LYS A 101 12.92 8.67 1.97
CA LYS A 101 13.79 9.72 2.51
C LYS A 101 13.03 11.03 2.74
N ARG A 102 12.17 11.45 1.79
CA ARG A 102 11.39 12.69 1.93
C ARG A 102 10.32 12.60 3.01
N LEU A 103 9.63 11.46 3.11
CA LEU A 103 8.67 11.22 4.19
C LEU A 103 9.35 11.31 5.57
N LEU A 104 10.48 10.61 5.74
CA LEU A 104 11.24 10.63 7.00
C LEU A 104 11.88 11.98 7.34
N ALA A 105 12.16 12.81 6.34
CA ALA A 105 12.69 14.15 6.56
C ALA A 105 11.64 15.10 7.19
N GLU A 106 10.35 14.82 6.99
CA GLU A 106 9.25 15.63 7.50
C GLU A 106 8.65 15.07 8.80
N ASP A 107 8.59 13.75 8.96
CA ASP A 107 8.13 13.08 10.19
C ASP A 107 8.95 11.81 10.42
N GLU A 108 9.63 11.72 11.57
CA GLU A 108 10.54 10.61 11.89
C GLU A 108 9.84 9.25 11.99
N ASP A 109 8.54 9.24 12.26
CA ASP A 109 7.75 8.02 12.33
C ASP A 109 7.19 7.60 10.98
N ALA A 110 7.38 8.37 9.89
CA ALA A 110 6.80 8.14 8.57
C ALA A 110 7.48 7.02 7.76
N HIS A 111 7.67 5.86 8.39
CA HIS A 111 8.26 4.68 7.78
C HIS A 111 7.25 3.88 6.94
N LEU A 112 7.65 3.49 5.73
CA LEU A 112 6.91 2.52 4.93
C LEU A 112 7.45 1.11 5.25
N ASP A 113 6.64 0.21 5.83
CA ASP A 113 7.13 -1.13 6.20
C ASP A 113 7.35 -2.00 4.95
N LEU A 114 6.45 -1.92 3.97
CA LEU A 114 6.51 -2.72 2.76
C LEU A 114 6.07 -1.91 1.55
N VAL A 115 6.72 -2.13 0.40
CA VAL A 115 6.30 -1.56 -0.89
C VAL A 115 6.19 -2.71 -1.89
N LEU A 116 4.97 -2.90 -2.39
CA LEU A 116 4.63 -3.85 -3.45
C LEU A 116 4.14 -3.07 -4.67
N TYR A 117 4.50 -3.57 -5.85
CA TYR A 117 3.99 -3.03 -7.09
C TYR A 117 3.60 -4.10 -8.09
N SER A 118 2.57 -3.79 -8.86
CA SER A 118 2.13 -4.61 -9.98
C SER A 118 2.78 -4.12 -11.26
N PRO A 119 3.69 -4.89 -11.89
CA PRO A 119 4.31 -4.50 -13.15
C PRO A 119 3.39 -4.79 -14.36
N TYR A 120 2.19 -5.32 -14.14
CA TYR A 120 1.31 -5.79 -15.20
C TYR A 120 0.43 -4.69 -15.81
N VAL A 121 0.07 -4.88 -17.07
CA VAL A 121 -0.81 -3.98 -17.83
C VAL A 121 -2.29 -4.11 -17.43
N PRO A 122 -3.12 -3.06 -17.61
CA PRO A 122 -4.53 -3.07 -17.20
C PRO A 122 -5.37 -4.24 -17.70
N TRP A 123 -5.14 -4.69 -18.93
CA TRP A 123 -5.93 -5.73 -19.58
C TRP A 123 -5.44 -7.16 -19.29
N SER A 124 -4.39 -7.35 -18.49
CA SER A 124 -3.86 -8.70 -18.24
C SER A 124 -4.71 -9.53 -17.27
N GLY A 125 -5.57 -8.90 -16.47
CA GLY A 125 -6.32 -9.58 -15.40
C GLY A 125 -5.43 -10.13 -14.27
N ALA A 126 -4.17 -9.67 -14.17
CA ALA A 126 -3.20 -10.17 -13.20
C ALA A 126 -3.72 -10.06 -11.75
N TRP A 127 -3.50 -11.10 -10.96
CA TRP A 127 -3.89 -11.16 -9.54
C TRP A 127 -3.27 -10.01 -8.74
N ALA A 128 -2.01 -9.68 -9.00
CA ALA A 128 -1.31 -8.58 -8.35
C ALA A 128 -1.82 -7.18 -8.73
N ARG A 129 -2.59 -7.01 -9.80
CA ARG A 129 -2.97 -5.67 -10.28
C ARG A 129 -4.31 -5.22 -9.72
N LYS A 130 -4.36 -4.06 -9.05
CA LYS A 130 -5.63 -3.43 -8.66
C LYS A 130 -6.48 -3.20 -9.92
N PRO A 131 -7.77 -3.60 -9.95
CA PRO A 131 -8.68 -3.79 -8.82
C PRO A 131 -8.73 -5.20 -8.20
N ASN A 132 -7.76 -6.08 -8.47
CA ASN A 132 -7.62 -7.34 -7.73
C ASN A 132 -6.89 -7.11 -6.39
N PRO A 133 -7.22 -7.89 -5.35
CA PRO A 133 -6.65 -7.70 -4.02
C PRO A 133 -5.23 -8.28 -3.85
N GLY A 134 -4.61 -8.85 -4.89
CA GLY A 134 -3.42 -9.68 -4.72
C GLY A 134 -2.20 -9.00 -4.08
N MET A 135 -2.03 -7.68 -4.27
CA MET A 135 -1.00 -6.94 -3.52
C MET A 135 -1.32 -6.84 -2.02
N LEU A 136 -2.59 -6.68 -1.65
CA LEU A 136 -3.02 -6.61 -0.25
C LEU A 136 -2.88 -7.99 0.41
N GLU A 137 -3.31 -9.05 -0.28
CA GLU A 137 -3.14 -10.45 0.14
C GLU A 137 -1.66 -10.83 0.35
N ALA A 138 -0.78 -10.41 -0.57
CA ALA A 138 0.66 -10.62 -0.43
C ALA A 138 1.24 -9.79 0.74
N GLY A 139 0.84 -8.53 0.87
CA GLY A 139 1.31 -7.64 1.93
C GLY A 139 0.94 -8.15 3.33
N ARG A 140 -0.30 -8.61 3.51
CA ARG A 140 -0.78 -9.27 4.73
C ARG A 140 0.10 -10.46 5.12
N GLN A 141 0.36 -11.37 4.17
CA GLN A 141 1.18 -12.56 4.43
C GLN A 141 2.61 -12.22 4.83
N ILE A 142 3.24 -11.28 4.11
CA ILE A 142 4.64 -10.90 4.35
C ILE A 142 4.77 -10.22 5.72
N ILE A 143 3.87 -9.30 6.06
CA ILE A 143 3.93 -8.58 7.33
C ILE A 143 3.60 -9.51 8.51
N ASN A 144 2.60 -10.40 8.39
CA ASN A 144 2.32 -11.41 9.42
C ASN A 144 3.52 -12.34 9.65
N ALA A 145 4.11 -12.87 8.59
CA ALA A 145 5.28 -13.74 8.72
C ALA A 145 6.44 -13.01 9.39
N ALA A 146 6.67 -11.75 9.05
CA ALA A 146 7.70 -10.92 9.68
C ALA A 146 7.44 -10.67 11.17
N SER A 147 6.20 -10.37 11.57
CA SER A 147 5.86 -10.17 12.99
C SER A 147 6.06 -11.43 13.82
N GLU A 148 5.81 -12.59 13.22
CA GLU A 148 5.98 -13.90 13.85
C GLU A 148 7.42 -14.45 13.69
N LYS A 149 8.32 -13.68 13.07
CA LYS A 149 9.71 -14.07 12.76
C LYS A 149 9.80 -15.37 11.98
N MET A 150 8.84 -15.59 11.08
CA MET A 150 8.74 -16.75 10.21
C MET A 150 9.19 -16.44 8.78
N GLN A 151 9.76 -17.46 8.14
CA GLN A 151 10.15 -17.41 6.73
C GLN A 151 9.00 -17.91 5.86
N LEU A 152 8.53 -17.06 4.94
CA LEU A 152 7.59 -17.50 3.91
C LEU A 152 8.28 -18.46 2.93
N LYS A 153 7.62 -19.58 2.64
CA LYS A 153 8.05 -20.54 1.61
C LYS A 153 7.40 -20.22 0.25
N SER A 154 6.16 -19.76 0.28
CA SER A 154 5.37 -19.36 -0.87
C SER A 154 4.24 -18.45 -0.40
N LEU A 155 3.71 -17.63 -1.31
CA LEU A 155 2.43 -16.96 -1.10
C LEU A 155 1.28 -17.94 -1.35
N VAL A 156 0.30 -17.91 -0.45
CA VAL A 156 -1.01 -18.53 -0.62
C VAL A 156 -1.89 -17.55 -1.40
N VAL A 157 -2.72 -18.04 -2.31
CA VAL A 157 -3.43 -17.22 -3.31
C VAL A 157 -4.87 -17.66 -3.51
N ALA A 158 -5.72 -16.74 -3.95
CA ALA A 158 -7.11 -17.01 -4.34
C ALA A 158 -7.89 -17.80 -3.27
N SER A 159 -8.50 -18.93 -3.63
CA SER A 159 -9.35 -19.71 -2.70
C SER A 159 -8.59 -20.21 -1.47
N GLU A 160 -7.30 -20.50 -1.60
CA GLU A 160 -6.47 -20.92 -0.47
C GLU A 160 -6.22 -19.74 0.49
N TYR A 161 -6.10 -18.52 -0.04
CA TYR A 161 -5.94 -17.33 0.79
C TYR A 161 -7.20 -17.07 1.61
N SER A 162 -8.38 -17.12 0.97
CA SER A 162 -9.66 -16.95 1.66
C SER A 162 -9.89 -18.02 2.75
N ALA A 163 -9.40 -19.24 2.53
CA ALA A 163 -9.50 -20.33 3.51
C ALA A 163 -8.52 -20.18 4.70
N ALA A 164 -7.40 -19.47 4.51
CA ALA A 164 -6.34 -19.35 5.52
C ALA A 164 -6.67 -18.39 6.67
N GLN A 165 -7.72 -17.56 6.54
CA GLN A 165 -8.23 -16.67 7.61
C GLN A 165 -7.13 -15.86 8.32
N PHE A 166 -6.29 -15.15 7.56
CA PHE A 166 -5.27 -14.29 8.16
C PHE A 166 -5.93 -13.26 9.10
N PRO A 167 -5.38 -13.03 10.31
CA PRO A 167 -5.87 -11.98 11.19
C PRO A 167 -5.59 -10.63 10.53
N GLU A 168 -6.64 -10.00 10.01
CA GLU A 168 -6.57 -8.71 9.34
C GLU A 168 -6.45 -7.54 10.35
N GLY A 169 -6.75 -7.80 11.63
CA GLY A 169 -6.95 -6.78 12.63
C GLY A 169 -8.23 -5.98 12.35
N ASP A 170 -8.92 -5.53 13.40
CA ASP A 170 -10.04 -4.61 13.21
C ASP A 170 -9.48 -3.32 12.58
N PHE A 171 -10.14 -2.74 11.57
CA PHE A 171 -9.82 -1.41 11.02
C PHE A 171 -8.65 -1.28 10.03
N SER A 172 -8.04 -2.38 9.56
CA SER A 172 -7.19 -2.32 8.36
C SER A 172 -7.92 -1.63 7.20
N CYS A 173 -7.18 -0.93 6.34
CA CYS A 173 -7.78 -0.10 5.31
C CYS A 173 -6.97 -0.04 4.01
N MET A 174 -7.65 0.27 2.91
CA MET A 174 -7.07 0.64 1.62
C MET A 174 -7.39 2.12 1.33
N VAL A 175 -6.38 2.91 1.03
CA VAL A 175 -6.50 4.34 0.68
C VAL A 175 -6.02 4.54 -0.75
N GLY A 176 -6.84 5.19 -1.58
CA GLY A 176 -6.56 5.38 -3.00
C GLY A 176 -7.33 6.54 -3.61
N ASP A 177 -6.83 7.09 -4.72
CA ASP A 177 -7.47 8.15 -5.50
C ASP A 177 -8.40 7.57 -6.59
N ARG A 178 -8.36 6.26 -6.86
CA ARG A 178 -9.07 5.65 -7.99
C ARG A 178 -10.09 4.61 -7.56
N PRO A 179 -11.13 4.39 -8.38
CA PRO A 179 -12.06 3.28 -8.20
C PRO A 179 -11.38 1.89 -8.14
N ALA A 180 -10.19 1.75 -8.74
CA ALA A 180 -9.44 0.50 -8.69
C ALA A 180 -8.98 0.15 -7.28
N ASP A 181 -8.64 1.15 -6.46
CA ASP A 181 -8.17 0.99 -5.09
C ASP A 181 -9.31 0.55 -4.17
N ILE A 182 -10.43 1.26 -4.27
CA ILE A 182 -11.67 0.96 -3.53
C ILE A 182 -12.12 -0.47 -3.84
N LYS A 183 -12.16 -0.86 -5.13
CA LYS A 183 -12.51 -2.23 -5.52
C LYS A 183 -11.52 -3.28 -4.99
N ALA A 184 -10.22 -2.97 -4.91
CA ALA A 184 -9.23 -3.88 -4.36
C ALA A 184 -9.40 -4.07 -2.85
N GLY A 185 -9.59 -2.97 -2.10
CA GLY A 185 -9.82 -3.01 -0.66
C GLY A 185 -11.11 -3.74 -0.28
N LEU A 186 -12.21 -3.47 -0.98
CA LEU A 186 -13.48 -4.16 -0.75
C LEU A 186 -13.42 -5.66 -1.04
N LYS A 187 -12.71 -6.07 -2.10
CA LYS A 187 -12.48 -7.51 -2.38
C LYS A 187 -11.61 -8.18 -1.35
N HIS A 188 -10.65 -7.45 -0.78
CA HIS A 188 -9.81 -7.94 0.31
C HIS A 188 -10.56 -8.01 1.65
N GLY A 189 -11.59 -7.16 1.82
CA GLY A 189 -12.43 -7.12 3.02
C GLY A 189 -11.96 -6.10 4.07
N VAL A 190 -11.31 -5.02 3.64
CA VAL A 190 -10.85 -3.92 4.51
C VAL A 190 -11.67 -2.65 4.28
N ARG A 191 -11.64 -1.73 5.25
CA ARG A 191 -12.21 -0.39 5.07
C ARG A 191 -11.56 0.28 3.86
N THR A 192 -12.29 1.08 3.12
CA THR A 192 -11.73 1.81 1.99
C THR A 192 -11.93 3.30 2.13
N PHE A 193 -10.99 4.10 1.65
CA PHE A 193 -11.09 5.55 1.69
C PHE A 193 -10.63 6.12 0.35
N LEU A 194 -11.57 6.71 -0.38
CA LEU A 194 -11.31 7.45 -1.61
C LEU A 194 -10.81 8.85 -1.23
N VAL A 195 -9.75 9.30 -1.89
CA VAL A 195 -9.16 10.62 -1.64
C VAL A 195 -9.18 11.49 -2.88
N GLU A 196 -9.24 12.80 -2.69
CA GLU A 196 -8.90 13.74 -3.74
C GLU A 196 -7.39 13.69 -4.04
N GLU A 197 -7.00 13.48 -5.30
CA GLU A 197 -5.59 13.32 -5.72
C GLU A 197 -4.66 14.46 -5.27
N GLN A 198 -5.19 15.68 -5.12
CA GLN A 198 -4.43 16.87 -4.71
C GLN A 198 -4.17 16.94 -3.19
N LEU A 199 -4.99 16.24 -2.40
CA LEU A 199 -4.88 16.19 -0.94
C LEU A 199 -4.24 14.87 -0.49
N GLY A 200 -4.48 13.79 -1.22
CA GLY A 200 -3.96 12.46 -0.92
C GLY A 200 -4.45 11.94 0.43
N ILE A 201 -3.59 11.18 1.11
CA ILE A 201 -3.92 10.58 2.42
C ILE A 201 -4.37 11.60 3.47
N ALA A 202 -3.92 12.85 3.38
CA ALA A 202 -4.27 13.90 4.34
C ALA A 202 -5.77 14.24 4.33
N ASP A 203 -6.46 13.99 3.22
CA ASP A 203 -7.90 14.18 3.05
C ASP A 203 -8.72 13.35 4.05
N VAL A 204 -8.28 12.11 4.28
CA VAL A 204 -9.05 11.09 5.01
C VAL A 204 -8.40 10.64 6.31
N ILE A 205 -7.24 11.20 6.70
CA ILE A 205 -6.48 10.72 7.87
C ILE A 205 -7.32 10.70 9.16
N LEU A 206 -8.15 11.73 9.37
CA LEU A 206 -9.03 11.79 10.54
C LEU A 206 -10.12 10.71 10.50
N ARG A 207 -10.63 10.36 9.31
CA ARG A 207 -11.59 9.28 9.12
C ARG A 207 -10.96 7.91 9.34
N ILE A 208 -9.73 7.70 8.86
CA ILE A 208 -9.01 6.43 9.08
C ILE A 208 -8.80 6.18 10.58
N LEU A 209 -8.47 7.22 11.34
CA LEU A 209 -8.23 7.15 12.77
C LEU A 209 -9.52 7.20 13.62
N ASP A 210 -10.67 7.49 13.01
CA ASP A 210 -11.97 7.26 13.61
C ASP A 210 -12.37 5.80 13.46
N PHE A 211 -12.25 5.03 14.55
CA PHE A 211 -12.61 3.62 14.59
C PHE A 211 -14.13 3.37 14.58
N SER A 212 -14.96 4.41 14.54
CA SER A 212 -16.39 4.29 14.24
C SER A 212 -16.71 4.43 12.75
N ASP A 213 -15.83 5.05 11.96
CA ASP A 213 -15.99 5.19 10.51
C ASP A 213 -15.77 3.84 9.82
N GLN A 214 -16.75 3.42 9.01
CA GLN A 214 -16.74 2.14 8.31
C GLN A 214 -16.01 2.18 6.97
N GLY A 215 -15.55 3.37 6.55
CA GLY A 215 -15.01 3.61 5.23
C GLY A 215 -16.10 3.80 4.17
N ASP A 216 -15.63 4.01 2.95
CA ASP A 216 -16.45 4.18 1.76
C ASP A 216 -16.89 2.82 1.19
N ASP A 217 -18.03 2.82 0.50
CA ASP A 217 -18.58 1.65 -0.19
C ASP A 217 -18.56 1.84 -1.73
N LEU A 218 -19.18 0.91 -2.48
CA LEU A 218 -19.22 1.02 -3.95
C LEU A 218 -20.03 2.21 -4.48
N SER A 219 -20.82 2.89 -3.65
CA SER A 219 -21.61 4.05 -4.10
C SER A 219 -20.72 5.23 -4.48
N VAL A 220 -19.58 5.41 -3.80
CA VAL A 220 -18.66 6.54 -4.04
C VAL A 220 -18.00 6.50 -5.42
N ILE A 221 -18.00 5.34 -6.09
CA ILE A 221 -17.40 5.13 -7.41
C ILE A 221 -18.42 5.03 -8.55
N SER A 222 -19.71 5.27 -8.27
CA SER A 222 -20.82 5.20 -9.25
C SER A 222 -21.23 6.57 -9.80
N GLY A 223 -20.48 7.62 -9.49
CA GLY A 223 -20.77 9.01 -9.84
C GLY A 223 -20.20 9.53 -11.16
N ASP A 224 -19.60 8.68 -12.00
CA ASP A 224 -19.06 9.05 -13.32
C ASP A 224 -20.05 8.76 -14.47
#